data_AF-A0A2H3J9I1-F1
#
_entry.id   AF-A0A2H3J9I1-F1
#
_cell.length_a   1.000
_cell.length_b   1.000
_cell.length_c   1.000
_cell.angle_alpha   90.00
_cell.angle_beta   90.00
_cell.angle_gamma   90.00
#
_symmetry.space_group_name_H-M   'P 1'
#
loop_
_entity.id
_entity.type
_entity.pdbx_description
1 polymer ?
#
loop_
_entity_poly.entity_id
_entity_poly.type
_entity_poly.pdbx_seq_one_letter_code
_entity_poly.pdbx_strand_id
1 'polypeptide(L)'
;MPNQHKPLPPDDEIKPWVQYYWDLGMNQKTVVENVLDHIDMAKYGFSVSSLKQKWGEWDLLSTWQQKHTVETIQAAVQETRERFPHMGSCSMVYLLRQDYSMRVPECVVTEYLKMHEPDAVEQRKHKKWKRKRFWAAGINDIIAIDQHDKWRSFGLFFHVGIEPFVGWIVWLKPVVEWRGFHLSPKVIQGLRILLWPTAKQIYIIF
;
A
#
# COMPACT_ATOMS: atom_id res chain seq x y z
N MET A 1 44.67 13.51 3.05
CA MET A 1 43.23 13.85 3.14
C MET A 1 42.53 12.67 3.78
N PRO A 2 41.90 12.80 4.96
CA PRO A 2 41.17 11.68 5.53
C PRO A 2 39.94 11.37 4.65
N ASN A 3 39.73 10.09 4.37
CA ASN A 3 38.66 9.58 3.51
C ASN A 3 37.30 10.16 3.97
N GLN A 4 36.65 10.94 3.11
CA GLN A 4 35.37 11.60 3.41
C GLN A 4 34.21 10.58 3.55
N HIS A 5 34.44 9.33 3.15
CA HIS A 5 33.47 8.25 3.20
C HIS A 5 33.75 7.33 4.39
N LYS A 6 32.74 7.17 5.26
CA LYS A 6 32.76 6.15 6.32
C LYS A 6 32.86 4.75 5.68
N PRO A 7 33.62 3.83 6.28
CA PRO A 7 33.70 2.46 5.78
C PRO A 7 32.32 1.77 5.85
N LEU A 8 32.16 0.73 5.03
CA LEU A 8 31.01 -0.17 5.12
C LEU A 8 31.11 -1.00 6.41
N PRO A 9 29.98 -1.29 7.07
CA PRO A 9 29.99 -2.19 8.21
C PRO A 9 30.33 -3.64 7.78
N PRO A 10 30.79 -4.50 8.70
CA PRO A 10 31.07 -5.90 8.42
C PRO A 10 29.82 -6.67 7.97
N ASP A 11 29.99 -7.64 7.07
CA ASP A 11 28.86 -8.38 6.50
C ASP A 11 28.12 -9.23 7.54
N ASP A 12 28.83 -9.75 8.54
CA ASP A 12 28.25 -10.58 9.59
C ASP A 12 27.23 -9.81 10.45
N GLU A 13 27.43 -8.50 10.62
CA GLU A 13 26.54 -7.64 11.40
C GLU A 13 25.34 -7.17 10.58
N ILE A 14 25.52 -6.85 9.28
CA ILE A 14 24.47 -6.26 8.45
C ILE A 14 23.55 -7.31 7.82
N LYS A 15 24.14 -8.43 7.35
CA LYS A 15 23.44 -9.40 6.51
C LYS A 15 22.16 -9.94 7.15
N PRO A 16 22.12 -10.30 8.45
CA PRO A 16 20.90 -10.79 9.09
C PRO A 16 19.77 -9.76 9.05
N TRP A 17 20.06 -8.48 9.32
CA TRP A 17 19.07 -7.41 9.31
C TRP A 17 18.56 -7.11 7.90
N VAL A 18 19.47 -7.04 6.93
CA VAL A 18 19.08 -6.82 5.52
C VAL A 18 18.22 -7.97 5.02
N GLN A 19 18.57 -9.21 5.34
CA GLN A 19 17.79 -10.38 4.94
C GLN A 19 16.40 -10.37 5.58
N TYR A 20 16.31 -10.07 6.87
CA TYR A 20 15.03 -9.90 7.56
C TYR A 20 14.11 -8.87 6.89
N TYR A 21 14.62 -7.67 6.61
CA TYR A 21 13.82 -6.63 5.94
C TYR A 21 13.54 -6.93 4.46
N TRP A 22 14.43 -7.71 3.84
CA TRP A 22 14.23 -8.22 2.48
C TRP A 22 13.07 -9.22 2.42
N ASP A 23 12.97 -10.16 3.36
CA ASP A 23 11.90 -11.15 3.39
C ASP A 23 10.53 -10.50 3.69
N LEU A 24 10.54 -9.43 4.49
CA LEU A 24 9.38 -8.56 4.70
C LEU A 24 8.92 -7.80 3.45
N GLY A 25 9.76 -7.71 2.41
CA GLY A 25 9.43 -7.06 1.14
C GLY A 25 9.46 -5.54 1.18
N MET A 26 10.25 -4.95 2.07
CA MET A 26 10.35 -3.49 2.20
C MET A 26 11.03 -2.84 0.98
N ASN A 27 10.75 -1.55 0.78
CA ASN A 27 11.41 -0.75 -0.24
C ASN A 27 12.87 -0.47 0.16
N GLN A 28 13.77 -0.34 -0.82
CA GLN A 28 15.20 -0.07 -0.62
C GLN A 28 15.49 1.06 0.36
N LYS A 29 14.75 2.18 0.25
CA LYS A 29 14.93 3.34 1.15
C LYS A 29 14.61 2.97 2.59
N THR A 30 13.46 2.32 2.81
CA THR A 30 13.00 1.87 4.11
C THR A 30 13.91 0.80 4.70
N VAL A 31 14.47 -0.08 3.87
CA VAL A 31 15.48 -1.06 4.31
C VAL A 31 16.72 -0.34 4.85
N VAL A 32 17.24 0.65 4.13
CA VAL A 32 18.40 1.43 4.61
C VAL A 32 18.08 2.18 5.89
N GLU A 33 16.94 2.86 5.96
CA GLU A 33 16.49 3.56 7.17
C GLU A 33 16.46 2.63 8.39
N ASN A 34 15.82 1.47 8.26
CA ASN A 34 15.72 0.52 9.36
C ASN A 34 17.05 -0.17 9.69
N VAL A 35 17.93 -0.38 8.72
CA VAL A 35 19.26 -1.00 8.94
C VAL A 35 20.19 -0.02 9.67
N LEU A 36 20.06 1.28 9.42
CA LEU A 36 20.85 2.31 10.12
C LEU A 36 20.55 2.34 11.62
N ASP A 37 19.34 1.97 12.05
CA ASP A 37 18.99 1.88 13.48
C ASP A 37 19.77 0.78 14.23
N HIS A 38 20.28 -0.23 13.51
CA HIS A 38 21.02 -1.36 14.10
C HIS A 38 22.54 -1.19 14.02
N ILE A 39 23.04 -0.12 13.41
CA ILE A 39 24.47 0.09 13.14
C ILE A 39 24.95 1.36 13.85
N ASP A 40 26.19 1.33 14.35
CA ASP A 40 26.85 2.54 14.83
C ASP A 40 27.13 3.51 13.68
N MET A 41 26.21 4.47 13.50
CA MET A 41 26.28 5.53 12.51
C MET A 41 27.49 6.45 12.70
N ALA A 42 28.13 6.51 13.87
CA ALA A 42 29.34 7.32 14.05
C ALA A 42 30.52 6.70 13.28
N LYS A 43 30.60 5.37 13.26
CA LYS A 43 31.72 4.59 12.72
C LYS A 43 31.50 4.17 11.26
N TYR A 44 30.28 3.79 10.89
CA TYR A 44 29.98 3.23 9.57
C TYR A 44 28.99 4.06 8.77
N GLY A 45 29.00 3.88 7.45
CA GLY A 45 28.02 4.46 6.53
C GLY A 45 27.30 3.37 5.74
N PHE A 46 25.98 3.49 5.59
CA PHE A 46 25.18 2.58 4.78
C PHE A 46 24.21 3.36 3.90
N SER A 47 24.24 3.10 2.60
CA SER A 47 23.47 3.83 1.60
C SER A 47 22.75 2.89 0.65
N VAL A 48 21.81 3.40 -0.14
CA VAL A 48 21.05 2.59 -1.11
C VAL A 48 21.96 1.97 -2.18
N SER A 49 23.02 2.65 -2.60
CA SER A 49 24.00 2.08 -3.55
C SER A 49 24.77 0.93 -2.91
N SER A 50 25.21 1.09 -1.66
CA SER A 50 25.86 0.03 -0.88
C SER A 50 24.95 -1.18 -0.70
N LEU A 51 23.66 -0.96 -0.40
CA LEU A 51 22.67 -2.02 -0.29
C LEU A 51 22.51 -2.80 -1.59
N LYS A 52 22.41 -2.12 -2.74
CA LYS A 52 22.31 -2.78 -4.05
C LYS A 52 23.55 -3.63 -4.37
N GLN A 53 24.73 -3.14 -4.04
CA GLN A 53 25.97 -3.90 -4.19
C GLN A 53 25.91 -5.17 -3.34
N LYS A 54 25.57 -5.04 -2.05
CA LYS A 54 25.45 -6.18 -1.12
C LYS A 54 24.39 -7.18 -1.52
N TRP A 55 23.26 -6.74 -2.07
CA TRP A 55 22.26 -7.66 -2.62
C TRP A 55 22.79 -8.49 -3.78
N GLY A 56 23.64 -7.92 -4.64
CA GLY A 56 24.33 -8.69 -5.67
C GLY A 56 25.33 -9.70 -5.10
N GLU A 57 26.07 -9.31 -4.07
CA GLU A 57 27.04 -10.19 -3.39
C GLU A 57 26.37 -11.34 -2.63
N TRP A 58 25.18 -11.12 -2.06
CA TRP A 58 24.43 -12.11 -1.29
C TRP A 58 23.35 -12.86 -2.09
N ASP A 59 23.33 -12.68 -3.41
CA ASP A 59 22.36 -13.30 -4.32
C ASP A 59 20.89 -13.03 -3.95
N LEU A 60 20.61 -11.85 -3.38
CA LEU A 60 19.26 -11.37 -3.06
C LEU A 60 18.63 -10.77 -4.32
N LEU A 61 18.20 -11.66 -5.22
CA LEU A 61 17.67 -11.29 -6.53
C LEU A 61 16.25 -10.74 -6.46
N SER A 62 16.01 -9.64 -7.19
CA SER A 62 14.67 -9.07 -7.34
C SER A 62 13.72 -9.99 -8.11
N THR A 63 12.42 -9.70 -8.04
CA THR A 63 11.35 -10.43 -8.76
C THR A 63 11.67 -10.66 -10.25
N TRP A 64 12.19 -9.64 -10.93
CA TRP A 64 12.53 -9.72 -12.35
C TRP A 64 13.80 -10.51 -12.65
N GLN A 65 14.72 -10.57 -11.68
CA GLN A 65 15.97 -11.32 -11.82
C GLN A 65 15.77 -12.82 -11.57
N GLN A 66 14.87 -13.19 -10.64
CA GLN A 66 14.56 -14.60 -10.34
C GLN A 66 13.84 -15.31 -11.48
N LYS A 67 13.07 -14.57 -12.31
CA LYS A 67 12.38 -15.10 -13.52
C LYS A 67 11.55 -16.36 -13.27
N HIS A 68 10.88 -16.41 -12.11
CA HIS A 68 9.97 -17.50 -11.80
C HIS A 68 8.84 -17.60 -12.83
N THR A 69 8.60 -18.83 -13.27
CA THR A 69 7.54 -19.24 -14.20
C THR A 69 6.47 -20.03 -13.46
N VAL A 70 5.38 -20.38 -14.16
CA VAL A 70 4.25 -21.16 -13.61
C VAL A 70 4.72 -22.53 -13.08
N GLU A 71 5.68 -23.15 -13.76
CA GLU A 71 6.19 -24.48 -13.41
C GLU A 71 7.09 -24.43 -12.17
N THR A 72 7.93 -23.41 -12.05
CA THR A 72 8.89 -23.30 -10.93
C THR A 72 8.20 -23.00 -9.61
N ILE A 73 7.05 -22.34 -9.63
CA ILE A 73 6.29 -22.00 -8.40
C ILE A 73 5.34 -23.12 -7.95
N GLN A 74 5.08 -24.10 -8.81
CA GLN A 74 4.01 -25.08 -8.62
C GLN A 74 4.12 -25.81 -7.27
N ALA A 75 5.31 -26.31 -6.93
CA ALA A 75 5.53 -27.06 -5.69
C ALA A 75 5.20 -26.22 -4.44
N ALA A 76 5.74 -25.00 -4.39
CA ALA A 76 5.52 -24.08 -3.26
C ALA A 76 4.05 -23.62 -3.18
N VAL A 77 3.38 -23.43 -4.31
CA VAL A 77 1.95 -23.08 -4.34
C VAL A 77 1.08 -24.25 -3.86
N GLN A 78 1.40 -25.48 -4.25
CA GLN A 78 0.67 -26.67 -3.80
C GLN A 78 0.77 -26.86 -2.28
N GLU A 79 1.97 -26.78 -1.72
CA GLU A 79 2.17 -26.86 -0.26
C GLU A 79 1.44 -25.73 0.47
N THR A 80 1.50 -24.50 -0.07
CA THR A 80 0.77 -23.37 0.51
C THR A 80 -0.75 -23.56 0.42
N ARG A 81 -1.25 -24.25 -0.63
CA ARG A 81 -2.67 -24.57 -0.79
C ARG A 81 -3.17 -25.61 0.18
N GLU A 82 -2.35 -26.60 0.53
CA GLU A 82 -2.68 -27.57 1.58
C GLU A 82 -2.91 -26.87 2.92
N ARG A 83 -2.09 -25.86 3.24
CA ARG A 83 -2.25 -25.06 4.46
C ARG A 83 -3.39 -24.04 4.38
N PHE A 84 -3.59 -23.41 3.23
CA PHE A 84 -4.58 -22.35 3.03
C PHE A 84 -5.39 -22.50 1.72
N PRO A 85 -6.44 -23.34 1.73
CA PRO A 85 -7.18 -23.70 0.51
C PRO A 85 -7.80 -22.50 -0.23
N HIS A 86 -8.34 -21.51 0.49
CA HIS A 86 -9.10 -20.40 -0.11
C HIS A 86 -8.31 -19.12 -0.37
N MET A 87 -7.01 -19.08 -0.07
CA MET A 87 -6.16 -17.88 -0.19
C MET A 87 -6.18 -17.23 -1.60
N GLY A 88 -6.11 -15.91 -1.71
CA GLY A 88 -6.04 -15.21 -3.00
C GLY A 88 -4.61 -15.13 -3.57
N SER A 89 -4.48 -14.64 -4.81
CA SER A 89 -3.19 -14.44 -5.50
C SER A 89 -2.24 -13.52 -4.73
N CYS A 90 -2.72 -12.37 -4.28
CA CYS A 90 -1.92 -11.38 -3.54
C CYS A 90 -1.36 -11.95 -2.23
N SER A 91 -2.18 -12.65 -1.46
CA SER A 91 -1.74 -13.31 -0.23
C SER A 91 -0.78 -14.47 -0.50
N MET A 92 -0.98 -15.22 -1.59
CA MET A 92 -0.08 -16.28 -2.02
C MET A 92 1.31 -15.74 -2.36
N VAL A 93 1.40 -14.62 -3.09
CA VAL A 93 2.68 -13.94 -3.38
C VAL A 93 3.42 -13.55 -2.10
N TYR A 94 2.69 -13.09 -1.09
CA TYR A 94 3.28 -12.74 0.20
C TYR A 94 3.89 -13.97 0.90
N LEU A 95 3.16 -15.09 0.95
CA LEU A 95 3.67 -16.33 1.56
C LEU A 95 4.85 -16.93 0.79
N LEU A 96 4.78 -16.98 -0.55
CA LEU A 96 5.90 -17.44 -1.38
C LEU A 96 7.19 -16.67 -1.08
N ARG A 97 7.08 -15.37 -0.82
CA ARG A 97 8.23 -14.55 -0.44
C ARG A 97 8.73 -14.84 0.97
N GLN A 98 7.85 -15.04 1.94
CA GLN A 98 8.27 -15.23 3.34
C GLN A 98 8.78 -16.64 3.62
N ASP A 99 8.06 -17.66 3.16
CA ASP A 99 8.33 -19.05 3.52
C ASP A 99 9.37 -19.69 2.60
N TYR A 100 9.44 -19.26 1.32
CA TYR A 100 10.29 -19.87 0.30
C TYR A 100 11.32 -18.90 -0.31
N SER A 101 11.39 -17.65 0.17
CA SER A 101 12.22 -16.57 -0.41
C SER A 101 11.99 -16.34 -1.92
N MET A 102 10.84 -16.78 -2.45
CA MET A 102 10.49 -16.66 -3.87
C MET A 102 9.73 -15.36 -4.11
N ARG A 103 10.35 -14.45 -4.86
CA ARG A 103 9.74 -13.19 -5.28
C ARG A 103 9.10 -13.38 -6.66
N VAL A 104 7.84 -13.76 -6.65
CA VAL A 104 7.05 -14.02 -7.86
C VAL A 104 6.14 -12.81 -8.16
N PRO A 105 6.02 -12.36 -9.43
CA PRO A 105 5.03 -11.36 -9.77
C PRO A 105 3.62 -11.94 -9.66
N GLU A 106 2.66 -11.13 -9.18
CA GLU A 106 1.28 -11.60 -8.96
C GLU A 106 0.61 -12.13 -10.23
N CYS A 107 1.00 -11.64 -11.41
CA CYS A 107 0.47 -12.13 -12.68
C CYS A 107 0.74 -13.61 -12.91
N VAL A 108 1.93 -14.12 -12.56
CA VAL A 108 2.31 -15.53 -12.72
C VAL A 108 1.52 -16.43 -11.76
N VAL A 109 1.38 -16.01 -10.51
CA VAL A 109 0.54 -16.73 -9.52
C VAL A 109 -0.93 -16.73 -9.96
N THR A 110 -1.42 -15.61 -10.48
CA THR A 110 -2.79 -15.51 -10.99
C THR A 110 -3.01 -16.40 -12.20
N GLU A 111 -2.03 -16.48 -13.10
CA GLU A 111 -2.04 -17.38 -14.25
C GLU A 111 -2.08 -18.84 -13.82
N TYR A 112 -1.22 -19.24 -12.87
CA TYR A 112 -1.27 -20.57 -12.25
C TYR A 112 -2.66 -20.89 -11.69
N LEU A 113 -3.23 -19.98 -10.88
CA LEU A 113 -4.55 -20.21 -10.27
C LEU A 113 -5.67 -20.29 -11.30
N LYS A 114 -5.59 -19.54 -12.41
CA LYS A 114 -6.58 -19.64 -13.51
C LYS A 114 -6.46 -20.96 -14.27
N MET A 115 -5.24 -21.49 -14.40
CA MET A 115 -4.98 -22.75 -15.10
C MET A 115 -5.46 -23.96 -14.28
N HIS A 116 -5.22 -23.94 -12.96
CA HIS A 116 -5.50 -25.09 -12.09
C HIS A 116 -6.83 -25.01 -11.32
N GLU A 117 -7.29 -23.80 -10.97
CA GLU A 117 -8.49 -23.59 -10.14
C GLU A 117 -9.44 -22.52 -10.74
N PRO A 118 -9.84 -22.62 -12.01
CA PRO A 118 -10.64 -21.58 -12.68
C PRO A 118 -11.96 -21.29 -11.96
N ASP A 119 -12.63 -22.33 -11.45
CA ASP A 119 -13.90 -22.19 -10.73
C ASP A 119 -13.73 -21.39 -9.43
N ALA A 120 -12.66 -21.65 -8.67
CA ALA A 120 -12.37 -20.92 -7.44
C ALA A 120 -11.98 -19.47 -7.72
N VAL A 121 -11.27 -19.20 -8.83
CA VAL A 121 -10.99 -17.83 -9.27
C VAL A 121 -12.27 -17.12 -9.68
N GLU A 122 -13.20 -17.80 -10.37
CA GLU A 122 -14.48 -17.22 -10.75
C GLU A 122 -15.37 -16.92 -9.54
N GLN A 123 -15.45 -17.84 -8.57
CA GLN A 123 -16.17 -17.61 -7.32
C GLN A 123 -15.63 -16.41 -6.54
N ARG A 124 -14.30 -16.16 -6.61
CA ARG A 124 -13.64 -14.98 -6.02
C ARG A 124 -13.89 -13.68 -6.77
N LYS A 125 -14.67 -13.64 -7.87
CA LYS A 125 -15.22 -12.39 -8.43
C LYS A 125 -16.27 -11.77 -7.48
N HIS A 126 -15.86 -11.54 -6.24
CA HIS A 126 -16.60 -10.93 -5.17
C HIS A 126 -16.56 -9.42 -5.39
N LYS A 127 -17.39 -8.92 -6.31
CA LYS A 127 -17.79 -7.50 -6.50
C LYS A 127 -18.63 -7.35 -7.77
N LYS A 128 -19.73 -8.11 -7.89
CA LYS A 128 -20.88 -7.53 -8.60
C LYS A 128 -21.31 -6.35 -7.74
N TRP A 129 -21.17 -5.13 -8.26
CA TRP A 129 -21.65 -3.93 -7.61
C TRP A 129 -23.16 -4.11 -7.43
N LYS A 130 -23.58 -4.56 -6.26
CA LYS A 130 -25.00 -4.67 -5.94
C LYS A 130 -25.49 -3.24 -5.82
N ARG A 131 -26.32 -2.80 -6.77
CA ARG A 131 -26.94 -1.48 -6.72
C ARG A 131 -27.76 -1.40 -5.44
N LYS A 132 -27.29 -0.62 -4.47
CA LYS A 132 -28.08 -0.29 -3.28
C LYS A 132 -29.26 0.57 -3.74
N ARG A 133 -30.48 0.19 -3.35
CA ARG A 133 -31.67 1.03 -3.50
C ARG A 133 -31.94 1.65 -2.13
N PHE A 134 -32.02 2.97 -2.09
CA PHE A 134 -32.42 3.70 -0.89
C PHE A 134 -33.94 3.85 -0.93
N TRP A 135 -34.59 3.58 0.20
CA TRP A 135 -36.02 3.82 0.41
C TRP A 135 -36.11 4.84 1.53
N ALA A 136 -36.65 6.02 1.24
CA ALA A 136 -36.76 7.12 2.18
C ALA A 136 -38.24 7.54 2.28
N ALA A 137 -38.70 7.82 3.50
CA ALA A 137 -40.04 8.33 3.77
C ALA A 137 -40.19 9.81 3.39
N GLY A 138 -39.07 10.53 3.25
CA GLY A 138 -39.05 11.94 2.85
C GLY A 138 -37.63 12.49 2.75
N ILE A 139 -37.53 13.80 2.52
CA ILE A 139 -36.25 14.53 2.48
C ILE A 139 -35.60 14.46 3.87
N ASN A 140 -34.28 14.23 3.91
CA ASN A 140 -33.47 14.08 5.13
C ASN A 140 -33.74 12.81 5.97
N ASP A 141 -34.50 11.83 5.45
CA ASP A 141 -34.69 10.54 6.12
C ASP A 141 -33.44 9.65 6.05
N ILE A 142 -32.66 9.76 4.96
CA ILE A 142 -31.39 9.06 4.77
C ILE A 142 -30.31 10.07 4.38
N ILE A 143 -29.11 9.91 4.93
CA ILE A 143 -27.92 10.62 4.46
C ILE A 143 -26.85 9.58 4.14
N ALA A 144 -26.47 9.51 2.87
CA ALA A 144 -25.37 8.69 2.39
C ALA A 144 -24.05 9.44 2.64
N ILE A 145 -23.23 8.89 3.52
CA ILE A 145 -21.92 9.44 3.85
C ILE A 145 -20.85 8.70 3.03
N ASP A 146 -20.00 9.46 2.36
CA ASP A 146 -18.88 8.92 1.59
C ASP A 146 -17.61 9.76 1.77
N GLN A 147 -16.46 9.12 1.61
CA GLN A 147 -15.15 9.76 1.58
C GLN A 147 -14.58 9.64 0.16
N HIS A 148 -14.34 10.79 -0.46
CA HIS A 148 -13.79 10.87 -1.80
C HIS A 148 -12.29 11.18 -1.75
N ASP A 149 -11.50 10.29 -2.35
CA ASP A 149 -10.03 10.25 -2.25
C ASP A 149 -9.32 10.66 -3.54
N LYS A 150 -10.03 11.04 -4.61
CA LYS A 150 -9.39 11.40 -5.90
C LYS A 150 -8.39 12.56 -5.80
N TRP A 151 -8.50 13.42 -4.79
CA TRP A 151 -7.62 14.56 -4.58
C TRP A 151 -6.47 14.28 -3.61
N ARG A 152 -6.25 12.99 -3.30
CA ARG A 152 -5.16 12.52 -2.45
C ARG A 152 -3.78 12.97 -2.94
N SER A 153 -3.56 13.08 -4.25
CA SER A 153 -2.31 13.61 -4.83
C SER A 153 -2.00 15.04 -4.37
N PHE A 154 -3.03 15.80 -3.97
CA PHE A 154 -2.92 17.16 -3.43
C PHE A 154 -3.00 17.19 -1.90
N GLY A 155 -3.02 16.04 -1.21
CA GLY A 155 -3.21 15.97 0.24
C GLY A 155 -4.61 16.37 0.72
N LEU A 156 -5.59 16.38 -0.19
CA LEU A 156 -6.98 16.74 0.10
C LEU A 156 -7.89 15.52 -0.02
N PHE A 157 -8.73 15.35 0.98
CA PHE A 157 -9.80 14.38 1.00
C PHE A 157 -11.12 15.11 1.17
N PHE A 158 -12.19 14.62 0.57
CA PHE A 158 -13.50 15.22 0.75
C PHE A 158 -14.40 14.24 1.48
N HIS A 159 -14.98 14.72 2.57
CA HIS A 159 -16.08 14.04 3.23
C HIS A 159 -17.38 14.61 2.69
N VAL A 160 -18.20 13.76 2.09
CA VAL A 160 -19.44 14.15 1.42
C VAL A 160 -20.61 13.51 2.15
N GLY A 161 -21.62 14.32 2.48
CA GLY A 161 -22.95 13.83 2.84
C GLY A 161 -23.89 14.11 1.68
N ILE A 162 -24.50 13.09 1.12
CA ILE A 162 -25.48 13.20 0.03
C ILE A 162 -26.82 12.69 0.53
N GLU A 163 -27.88 13.44 0.26
CA GLU A 163 -29.25 12.97 0.43
C GLU A 163 -29.63 12.19 -0.85
N PRO A 164 -29.72 10.85 -0.82
CA PRO A 164 -30.01 10.03 -1.99
C PRO A 164 -31.40 10.20 -2.62
N PHE A 165 -32.43 10.68 -1.91
CA PHE A 165 -33.79 10.83 -2.45
C PHE A 165 -33.89 11.99 -3.45
N VAL A 166 -33.33 13.15 -3.14
CA VAL A 166 -33.24 14.29 -4.08
C VAL A 166 -31.91 14.33 -4.85
N GLY A 167 -30.86 13.72 -4.31
CA GLY A 167 -29.50 13.79 -4.85
C GLY A 167 -28.73 15.05 -4.41
N TRP A 168 -29.18 15.75 -3.36
CA TRP A 168 -28.53 16.97 -2.90
C TRP A 168 -27.35 16.65 -2.00
N ILE A 169 -26.20 17.27 -2.28
CA ILE A 169 -25.07 17.36 -1.35
C ILE A 169 -25.47 18.19 -0.13
N VAL A 170 -25.69 17.51 1.00
CA VAL A 170 -25.98 18.12 2.30
C VAL A 170 -24.74 18.85 2.84
N TRP A 171 -23.57 18.23 2.72
CA TRP A 171 -22.30 18.88 3.00
C TRP A 171 -21.15 18.32 2.18
N LEU A 172 -20.14 19.16 2.00
CA LEU A 172 -18.86 18.82 1.41
C LEU A 172 -17.76 19.43 2.28
N LYS A 173 -17.05 18.61 3.04
CA LYS A 173 -16.00 19.07 3.95
C LYS A 173 -14.64 18.60 3.44
N PRO A 174 -13.68 19.50 3.17
CA PRO A 174 -12.31 19.08 2.95
C PRO A 174 -11.70 18.61 4.27
N VAL A 175 -11.06 17.45 4.24
CA VAL A 175 -10.22 16.90 5.29
C VAL A 175 -8.79 16.94 4.78
N VAL A 176 -7.92 17.62 5.51
CA VAL A 176 -6.49 17.71 5.19
C VAL A 176 -5.76 16.65 6.00
N GLU A 177 -5.05 15.77 5.33
CA GLU A 177 -4.20 14.79 5.99
C GLU A 177 -2.82 15.40 6.27
N TRP A 178 -2.46 15.51 7.56
CA TRP A 178 -1.11 15.88 8.00
C TRP A 178 -0.16 14.67 7.88
N ARG A 179 0.20 14.29 6.65
CA ARG A 179 1.32 13.34 6.43
C ARG A 179 2.25 13.89 5.35
N GLY A 180 3.25 14.65 5.79
CA GLY A 180 4.44 15.01 4.99
C GLY A 180 4.24 15.92 3.77
N PHE A 181 3.01 16.07 3.26
CA PHE A 181 2.70 17.03 2.20
C PHE A 181 2.53 18.43 2.81
N HIS A 182 3.55 19.27 2.64
CA HIS A 182 3.40 20.70 2.89
C HIS A 182 2.48 21.28 1.80
N LEU A 183 1.18 21.32 2.07
CA LEU A 183 0.27 22.18 1.31
C LEU A 183 0.83 23.60 1.38
N SER A 184 1.11 24.19 0.21
CA SER A 184 1.61 25.56 0.20
C SER A 184 0.59 26.49 0.91
N PRO A 185 1.05 27.46 1.72
CA PRO A 185 0.15 28.39 2.42
C PRO A 185 -0.86 29.08 1.49
N LYS A 186 -0.50 29.26 0.22
CA LYS A 186 -1.36 29.82 -0.84
C LYS A 186 -2.57 28.93 -1.19
N VAL A 187 -2.41 27.60 -1.17
CA VAL A 187 -3.51 26.64 -1.42
C VAL A 187 -4.47 26.62 -0.23
N ILE A 188 -3.95 26.69 1.00
CA ILE A 188 -4.75 26.80 2.22
C ILE A 188 -5.54 28.11 2.22
N GLN A 189 -4.91 29.23 1.85
CA GLN A 189 -5.58 30.53 1.70
C GLN A 189 -6.65 30.53 0.60
N GLY A 190 -6.37 29.90 -0.56
CA GLY A 190 -7.34 29.77 -1.66
C GLY A 190 -8.58 28.94 -1.28
N LEU A 191 -8.40 27.84 -0.56
CA LEU A 191 -9.49 27.01 -0.03
C LEU A 191 -10.35 27.73 1.02
N ARG A 192 -9.72 28.55 1.86
CA ARG A 192 -10.41 29.35 2.88
C ARG A 192 -11.29 30.44 2.28
N ILE A 193 -10.92 30.96 1.11
CA ILE A 193 -11.67 32.00 0.38
C ILE A 193 -12.81 31.41 -0.48
N LEU A 194 -12.64 30.21 -1.03
CA LEU A 194 -13.65 29.56 -1.88
C LEU A 194 -14.77 28.85 -1.12
N LEU A 195 -14.54 28.43 0.13
CA LEU A 195 -15.52 27.62 0.88
C LEU A 195 -16.42 28.42 1.81
N TRP A 196 -16.13 29.70 2.09
CA TRP A 196 -16.96 30.57 2.93
C TRP A 196 -17.10 31.95 2.26
N PRO A 197 -18.19 32.13 1.49
CA PRO A 197 -19.18 33.10 1.92
C PRO A 197 -20.59 32.53 1.73
N THR A 198 -21.43 32.61 2.78
CA THR A 198 -22.88 32.27 2.78
C THR A 198 -23.31 30.83 3.13
N ALA A 199 -22.80 30.27 4.23
CA ALA A 199 -23.57 29.28 4.98
C ALA A 199 -24.08 29.94 6.27
N LYS A 200 -25.29 30.50 6.22
CA LYS A 200 -26.03 30.87 7.43
C LYS A 200 -26.13 29.62 8.31
N GLN A 201 -25.66 29.74 9.55
CA GLN A 201 -25.91 28.78 10.62
C GLN A 201 -27.41 28.44 10.67
N ILE A 202 -27.76 27.21 10.30
CA ILE A 202 -28.97 26.57 10.82
C ILE A 202 -28.52 25.88 12.09
N TYR A 203 -28.91 26.45 13.24
CA TYR A 203 -28.85 25.77 14.52
C TYR A 203 -29.81 24.59 14.47
N ILE A 204 -29.29 23.37 14.61
CA ILE A 204 -30.08 22.24 15.06
C ILE A 204 -29.77 22.09 16.54
N ILE A 205 -30.71 22.57 17.36
CA ILE A 205 -30.87 22.15 18.76
C ILE A 205 -31.52 20.76 18.69
N PHE A 206 -31.05 19.86 19.57
CA PHE A 206 -31.37 18.44 19.71
C PHE A 206 -32.77 17.98 19.27
#